data_AF-A0A402AVP0-F1
#
_entry.id   AF-A0A402AVP0-F1
#
_cell.length_a   1.000
_cell.length_b   1.000
_cell.length_c   1.000
_cell.angle_alpha   90.00
_cell.angle_beta   90.00
_cell.angle_gamma   90.00
#
_symmetry.space_group_name_H-M   'P 1'
#
loop_
_entity.id
_entity.type
_entity.pdbx_description
1 polymer ?
#
loop_
_entity_poly.entity_id
_entity_poly.type
_entity_poly.pdbx_seq_one_letter_code
_entity_poly.pdbx_strand_id
1 'polypeptide(L)'
;MGHGYCVNDFWAECKHRMACTRCPFYRPKESLADQLLEGQANLLRMLEFVQLTEEEKLLVTEGVELHQTLIEQLAHTPTPTGLTPREMETVPIGETTVIPVKTVRRKARKTHSE
;
A
#
# COMPACT_ATOMS: atom_id res chain seq x y z
N MET A 1 -1.58 -5.49 15.18
CA MET A 1 -2.24 -4.49 14.31
C MET A 1 -1.46 -4.45 13.00
N GLY A 2 -2.14 -4.42 11.85
CA GLY A 2 -1.49 -4.67 10.55
C GLY A 2 -0.56 -3.53 10.13
N HIS A 3 0.64 -3.86 9.64
CA HIS A 3 1.62 -2.91 9.08
C HIS A 3 1.21 -2.43 7.67
N GLY A 4 -0.09 -2.22 7.43
CA GLY A 4 -0.65 -1.89 6.12
C GLY A 4 -1.61 -0.69 6.17
N TYR A 5 -2.07 -0.25 5.00
CA TYR A 5 -3.03 0.84 4.83
C TYR A 5 -4.28 0.36 4.10
N CYS A 6 -5.35 1.17 4.15
CA CYS A 6 -6.61 0.88 3.48
C CYS A 6 -6.77 1.76 2.25
N VAL A 7 -7.00 1.15 1.09
CA VAL A 7 -7.24 1.81 -0.21
C VAL A 7 -8.72 1.90 -0.60
N ASN A 8 -9.63 1.79 0.36
CA ASN A 8 -11.05 1.91 0.09
C ASN A 8 -11.46 3.39 0.06
N ASP A 9 -11.98 3.85 -1.07
CA ASP A 9 -12.50 5.21 -1.24
C ASP A 9 -13.68 5.50 -0.31
N PHE A 10 -14.48 4.47 0.02
CA PHE A 10 -15.63 4.56 0.95
C PHE A 10 -15.26 4.15 2.37
N TRP A 11 -14.07 4.56 2.83
CA TRP A 11 -13.61 4.25 4.17
C TRP A 11 -14.56 4.72 5.27
N ALA A 12 -15.20 5.87 5.09
CA ALA A 12 -16.12 6.47 6.04
C ALA A 12 -17.27 5.55 6.46
N GLU A 13 -17.77 4.78 5.48
CA GLU A 13 -18.86 3.82 5.63
C GLU A 13 -18.37 2.43 6.06
N CYS A 14 -17.05 2.20 6.09
CA CYS A 14 -16.47 0.91 6.42
C CYS A 14 -16.70 0.58 7.90
N LYS A 15 -17.40 -0.53 8.18
CA LYS A 15 -17.69 -1.00 9.56
C LYS A 15 -16.46 -1.13 10.45
N HIS A 16 -15.29 -1.40 9.88
CA HIS A 16 -14.08 -1.65 10.65
C HIS A 16 -13.31 -0.37 11.01
N ARG A 17 -13.46 0.72 10.23
CA ARG A 17 -12.70 1.98 10.36
C ARG A 17 -11.24 1.82 10.80
N MET A 18 -10.59 0.73 10.36
CA MET A 18 -9.18 0.41 10.59
C MET A 18 -8.67 -0.44 9.42
N ALA A 19 -7.38 -0.35 9.09
CA ALA A 19 -6.72 -1.15 8.06
C ALA A 19 -6.73 -2.64 8.49
N CYS A 20 -7.81 -3.33 8.12
CA CYS A 20 -8.07 -4.70 8.50
C CYS A 20 -7.31 -5.64 7.57
N THR A 21 -6.40 -6.46 8.12
CA THR A 21 -5.54 -7.38 7.34
C THR A 21 -6.30 -8.44 6.56
N ARG A 22 -7.59 -8.68 6.88
CA ARG A 22 -8.47 -9.61 6.16
C ARG A 22 -9.31 -8.92 5.07
N CYS A 23 -9.24 -7.59 4.96
CA CYS A 23 -10.00 -6.82 4.00
C CYS A 23 -9.34 -6.88 2.60
N PRO A 24 -10.11 -7.02 1.51
CA PRO A 24 -9.55 -6.96 0.14
C PRO A 24 -8.90 -5.60 -0.19
N PHE A 25 -9.30 -4.54 0.51
CA PHE A 25 -8.72 -3.20 0.39
C PHE A 25 -7.46 -2.99 1.26
N TYR A 26 -6.92 -4.05 1.87
CA TYR A 26 -5.69 -3.98 2.65
C TYR A 26 -4.45 -4.04 1.74
N ARG A 27 -3.53 -3.09 1.92
CA ARG A 27 -2.22 -3.09 1.26
C ARG A 27 -1.10 -3.08 2.31
N PRO A 28 -0.14 -4.01 2.27
CA PRO A 28 1.03 -3.95 3.15
C PRO A 28 1.87 -2.70 2.81
N LYS A 29 2.50 -2.07 3.81
CA LYS A 29 3.43 -0.96 3.58
C LYS A 29 4.81 -1.54 3.31
N GLU A 30 5.18 -1.65 2.05
CA GLU A 30 6.51 -2.15 1.66
C GLU A 30 7.43 -1.02 1.21
N SER A 31 6.85 0.13 0.84
CA SER A 31 7.58 1.26 0.26
C SER A 31 7.26 2.61 0.92
N LEU A 32 8.09 3.62 0.65
CA LEU A 32 7.80 5.01 1.02
C LEU A 32 6.52 5.51 0.33
N ALA A 33 6.26 5.07 -0.91
CA ALA A 33 5.02 5.41 -1.63
C ALA A 33 3.78 4.92 -0.86
N ASP A 34 3.82 3.71 -0.27
CA ASP A 34 2.74 3.20 0.57
C ASP A 34 2.52 4.02 1.84
N GLN A 35 3.59 4.54 2.43
CA GLN A 35 3.50 5.43 3.60
C GLN A 35 2.88 6.78 3.23
N LEU A 36 3.17 7.30 2.04
CA LEU A 36 2.57 8.54 1.53
C LEU A 36 1.07 8.35 1.21
N LEU A 37 0.69 7.22 0.61
CA LEU A 37 -0.72 6.90 0.38
C LEU A 37 -1.50 6.79 1.70
N GLU A 38 -0.90 6.21 2.73
CA GLU A 38 -1.50 6.20 4.06
C GLU A 38 -1.61 7.60 4.67
N GLY A 39 -0.54 8.39 4.59
CA GLY A 39 -0.51 9.77 5.08
C GLY A 39 -1.63 10.60 4.47
N GLN A 40 -1.79 10.52 3.15
CA GLN A 40 -2.88 11.16 2.41
C GLN A 40 -4.25 10.69 2.91
N ALA A 41 -4.46 9.38 3.04
CA ALA A 41 -5.71 8.83 3.56
C ALA A 41 -6.02 9.28 4.99
N ASN A 42 -5.00 9.48 5.83
CA ASN A 42 -5.16 10.01 7.18
C ASN A 42 -5.60 11.48 7.17
N LEU A 43 -5.04 12.31 6.30
CA LEU A 43 -5.43 13.71 6.14
C LEU A 43 -6.88 13.83 5.67
N LEU A 44 -7.30 13.01 4.70
CA LEU A 44 -8.69 12.96 4.24
C LEU A 44 -9.66 12.57 5.37
N ARG A 45 -9.30 11.59 6.20
CA ARG A 45 -10.10 11.25 7.39
C ARG A 45 -10.13 12.38 8.41
N MET A 46 -9.05 13.16 8.53
CA MET A 46 -9.01 14.30 9.44
C MET A 46 -10.03 15.36 9.03
N LEU A 47 -10.15 15.65 7.72
CA LEU A 47 -11.16 16.57 7.19
C LEU A 47 -12.60 16.10 7.47
N GLU A 48 -12.82 14.79 7.53
CA GLU A 48 -14.16 14.22 7.70
C GLU A 48 -14.58 14.07 9.18
N PHE A 49 -13.65 13.66 10.06
CA PHE A 49 -13.98 13.24 11.42
C PHE A 49 -13.49 14.20 12.51
N VAL A 50 -12.55 15.10 12.22
CA VAL A 50 -12.03 16.05 13.20
C VAL A 50 -12.72 17.40 13.01
N GLN A 51 -13.14 18.02 14.11
CA GLN A 51 -13.64 19.39 14.09
C GLN A 51 -12.46 20.35 13.90
N LEU A 52 -12.15 20.62 12.64
CA LEU A 52 -11.13 21.58 12.23
C LEU A 52 -11.77 22.95 12.01
N THR A 53 -11.04 24.00 12.38
CA THR A 53 -11.30 25.37 11.94
C THR A 53 -11.07 25.50 10.43
N GLU A 54 -11.59 26.57 9.81
CA GLU A 54 -11.41 26.80 8.37
C GLU A 54 -9.92 26.95 7.99
N GLU A 55 -9.12 27.57 8.86
CA GLU A 55 -7.66 27.68 8.66
C GLU A 55 -6.99 26.30 8.70
N GLU A 56 -7.34 25.46 9.68
CA GLU A 56 -6.81 24.10 9.77
C GLU A 56 -7.24 23.22 8.59
N LYS A 57 -8.49 23.35 8.12
CA LYS A 57 -8.96 22.63 6.91
C LYS A 57 -8.14 23.00 5.68
N LEU A 58 -7.80 24.29 5.53
CA LEU A 58 -6.97 24.75 4.41
C LEU A 58 -5.59 24.09 4.45
N LEU A 59 -4.94 24.10 5.61
CA LEU A 59 -3.62 23.47 5.81
C LEU A 59 -3.66 21.96 5.56
N VAL A 60 -4.71 21.28 6.02
CA VAL A 60 -4.87 19.84 5.80
C VAL A 60 -5.12 19.54 4.31
N THR A 61 -5.88 20.37 3.62
CA THR A 61 -6.13 20.24 2.16
C THR A 61 -4.83 20.44 1.37
N GLU A 62 -4.04 21.47 1.69
CA GLU A 62 -2.71 21.68 1.10
C GLU A 62 -1.80 20.45 1.34
N GLY A 63 -1.85 19.88 2.55
CA GLY A 63 -1.13 18.65 2.87
C GLY A 63 -1.54 17.46 1.99
N VAL A 64 -2.82 17.32 1.66
CA VAL A 64 -3.33 16.28 0.74
C VAL A 64 -2.77 16.47 -0.67
N GLU A 65 -2.74 17.70 -1.16
CA GLU A 65 -2.21 18.07 -2.49
C GLU A 65 -0.70 17.82 -2.59
N LEU A 66 0.06 18.14 -1.53
CA LEU A 66 1.49 17.87 -1.46
C LEU A 66 1.79 16.37 -1.48
N HIS A 67 1.00 15.56 -0.76
CA HIS A 67 1.12 14.10 -0.82
C HIS A 67 0.84 13.58 -2.23
N GLN A 68 -0.23 14.07 -2.87
CA GLN A 68 -0.58 13.67 -4.24
C GLN A 68 0.55 14.00 -5.22
N THR A 69 1.11 15.20 -5.11
CA THR A 69 2.23 15.66 -5.96
C THR A 69 3.45 14.79 -5.77
N LEU A 70 3.82 14.46 -4.52
CA LEU A 70 4.99 13.64 -4.24
C LEU A 70 4.80 12.19 -4.72
N ILE A 71 3.60 11.62 -4.56
CA ILE A 71 3.27 10.29 -5.09
C ILE A 71 3.44 10.26 -6.62
N GLU A 72 2.91 11.26 -7.32
CA GLU A 72 3.05 11.38 -8.77
C GLU A 72 4.53 11.50 -9.17
N GLN A 73 5.32 12.32 -8.48
CA GLN A 73 6.76 12.46 -8.75
C GLN A 73 7.54 11.16 -8.53
N LEU A 74 7.24 10.41 -7.47
CA LEU A 74 7.89 9.13 -7.20
C LEU A 74 7.56 8.09 -8.27
N ALA A 75 6.38 8.15 -8.88
CA ALA A 75 6.00 7.26 -9.97
C ALA A 75 6.91 7.37 -11.21
N HIS A 76 7.58 8.50 -11.38
CA HIS A 76 8.54 8.79 -12.46
C HIS A 76 10.01 8.74 -12.03
N THR A 77 10.29 8.51 -10.74
CA THR A 77 11.67 8.43 -10.25
C THR A 77 12.24 7.04 -10.56
N PRO A 78 13.40 6.94 -11.23
CA PRO A 78 14.01 5.64 -11.52
C PRO A 78 14.41 4.95 -10.22
N THR A 79 14.08 3.67 -10.11
CA THR A 79 14.60 2.81 -9.04
C THR A 79 16.10 2.59 -9.22
N PRO A 80 16.83 2.07 -8.22
CA PRO A 80 18.24 1.68 -8.38
C PRO A 80 18.51 0.70 -9.54
N THR A 81 17.49 -0.03 -9.98
CA THR A 81 17.54 -0.96 -11.14
C THR A 81 17.30 -0.24 -12.48
N GLY A 82 17.05 1.08 -12.47
CA GLY A 82 16.93 1.94 -13.63
C GLY A 82 15.51 2.15 -14.14
N LEU A 83 14.61 1.20 -13.92
CA LEU A 83 13.19 1.33 -14.32
C LEU A 83 12.43 2.22 -13.32
N THR A 84 11.52 3.04 -13.83
CA THR A 84 10.56 3.79 -13.02
C THR A 84 9.37 2.91 -12.62
N PRO A 85 8.69 3.21 -11.49
CA PRO A 85 7.47 2.50 -11.11
C PRO A 85 6.41 2.44 -12.22
N ARG A 86 6.18 3.54 -12.95
CA ARG A 86 5.25 3.55 -14.09
C ARG A 86 5.65 2.61 -15.22
N GLU A 87 6.93 2.56 -15.56
CA GLU A 87 7.40 1.64 -16.59
C GLU A 87 7.22 0.19 -16.13
N MET A 88 7.48 -0.11 -14.86
CA MET A 88 7.27 -1.45 -14.29
C MET A 88 5.82 -1.92 -14.34
N GLU A 89 4.84 -1.02 -14.21
CA GLU A 89 3.41 -1.34 -14.37
C GLU A 89 3.05 -1.70 -15.83
N THR A 90 3.76 -1.10 -16.80
CA THR A 90 3.56 -1.36 -18.23
C THR A 90 4.34 -2.57 -18.74
N VAL A 91 5.39 -2.99 -18.03
CA VAL A 91 6.06 -4.27 -18.30
C VAL A 91 5.02 -5.36 -18.03
N PRO A 92 4.61 -6.14 -19.05
CA PRO A 92 3.78 -7.30 -18.80
C PRO A 92 4.53 -8.14 -17.79
N ILE A 93 3.85 -8.62 -16.75
CA ILE A 93 4.37 -9.62 -15.81
C ILE A 93 4.60 -10.91 -16.62
N GLY A 94 5.64 -10.89 -17.45
CA GLY A 94 6.10 -11.97 -18.28
C GLY A 94 6.65 -12.99 -17.33
N GLU A 95 5.90 -14.08 -17.19
CA GLU A 95 6.23 -15.24 -16.39
C GLU A 95 6.42 -14.91 -14.90
N THR A 96 5.29 -14.68 -14.21
CA THR A 96 5.19 -15.36 -12.91
C THR A 96 5.42 -16.84 -13.20
N THR A 97 6.62 -17.33 -12.95
CA THR A 97 6.92 -18.76 -13.03
C THR A 97 6.13 -19.37 -11.88
N VAL A 98 4.87 -19.69 -12.14
CA VAL A 98 4.04 -20.50 -11.26
C VAL A 98 4.73 -21.84 -11.18
N ILE A 99 5.57 -22.02 -10.16
CA ILE A 99 6.17 -23.33 -9.86
C ILE A 99 4.98 -24.21 -9.46
N PRO A 100 4.58 -25.19 -10.28
CA PRO A 100 3.46 -26.04 -9.93
C PRO A 100 3.81 -26.79 -8.66
N VAL A 101 2.94 -26.76 -7.65
CA VAL A 101 3.18 -27.41 -6.34
C VAL A 101 3.56 -28.89 -6.49
N LYS A 102 3.16 -29.53 -7.60
CA LYS A 102 3.52 -30.89 -8.00
C LYS A 102 5.04 -31.12 -8.16
N THR A 103 5.82 -30.10 -8.51
CA THR A 103 7.29 -30.22 -8.66
C THR A 103 8.06 -30.00 -7.36
N VAL A 104 7.39 -29.59 -6.28
CA VAL A 104 8.01 -29.44 -4.95
C VAL A 104 8.15 -30.81 -4.30
N ARG A 105 9.27 -31.49 -4.54
CA ARG A 105 9.63 -32.72 -3.80
C ARG A 105 9.91 -32.37 -2.35
N ARG A 106 8.98 -32.68 -1.44
CA ARG A 106 9.23 -32.68 0.01
C ARG A 106 10.31 -33.71 0.32
N LYS A 107 11.51 -33.28 0.72
CA LYS A 107 12.49 -34.19 1.33
C LYS A 107 11.87 -34.74 2.61
N ALA A 108 11.65 -36.05 2.66
CA ALA A 108 11.21 -36.72 3.87
C ALA A 108 12.25 -36.47 4.97
N ARG A 109 11.78 -35.97 6.12
CA ARG A 109 12.59 -35.79 7.32
C ARG A 109 13.00 -37.19 7.79
N LYS A 110 14.28 -37.55 7.66
CA LYS A 110 14.80 -38.77 8.28
C LYS A 110 14.67 -38.60 9.79
N THR A 111 13.73 -39.33 10.39
CA THR A 111 13.71 -39.57 11.83
C THR A 111 14.94 -40.40 12.15
N HIS A 112 15.93 -39.77 12.78
CA HIS A 112 17.00 -40.49 13.47
C HIS A 112 16.32 -41.13 14.69
N SER A 113 16.15 -42.45 14.66
CA SER A 113 15.82 -43.27 15.83
C SER A 113 16.99 -44.22 16.03
N GLU A 114 17.57 -44.09 17.22
CA GLU A 114 18.56 -44.93 17.92
C GLU A 114 19.94 -45.13 17.28
#